data_AF-A0A377KDS5-F1
#
_entry.id   AF-A0A377KDS5-F1
#
_cell.length_a   1.000
_cell.length_b   1.000
_cell.length_c   1.000
_cell.angle_alpha   90.00
_cell.angle_beta   90.00
_cell.angle_gamma   90.00
#
_symmetry.space_group_name_H-M   'P 1'
#
loop_
_entity.id
_entity.type
_entity.pdbx_description
1 polymer ?
#
loop_
_entity_poly.entity_id
_entity_poly.type
_entity_poly.pdbx_seq_one_letter_code
_entity_poly.pdbx_strand_id
1 'polypeptide(L)'
;MALTDTKVRSAKPEEKEYSLVDGDGMSLLVKPGGSKYWRFRFRFGGKQHLMAFGVYPDVSLADARKKREEARKLVVAGIDPREHKRAVKEEQVKEIITFEKVAREWLVTNQKWSEDHANRVKKSLEDNIFPAIGSHNIAELGTRDLLIPIKAVEKSGRLEVASRL
;
A
#
# COMPACT_ATOMS: atom_id res chain seq x y z
N MET A 1 -25.55 -21.84 -6.70
CA MET A 1 -24.71 -22.93 -6.16
C MET A 1 -23.32 -22.34 -5.93
N ALA A 2 -22.70 -22.60 -4.78
CA ALA A 2 -21.37 -22.07 -4.47
C ALA A 2 -20.30 -22.63 -5.42
N LEU A 3 -19.26 -21.84 -5.68
CA LEU A 3 -18.12 -22.27 -6.46
C LEU A 3 -17.21 -23.19 -5.64
N THR A 4 -16.41 -23.96 -6.37
CA THR A 4 -15.31 -24.76 -5.84
C THR A 4 -14.02 -24.32 -6.54
N ASP A 5 -12.87 -24.52 -5.89
CA ASP A 5 -11.57 -24.17 -6.47
C ASP A 5 -11.36 -24.85 -7.83
N THR A 6 -11.82 -26.09 -7.98
CA THR A 6 -11.78 -26.81 -9.26
C THR A 6 -12.56 -26.08 -10.34
N LYS A 7 -13.79 -25.64 -10.06
CA LYS A 7 -14.62 -24.88 -11.01
C LYS A 7 -14.00 -23.53 -11.37
N VAL A 8 -13.41 -22.83 -10.39
CA VAL A 8 -12.71 -21.56 -10.61
C VAL A 8 -11.50 -21.76 -11.51
N ARG A 9 -10.70 -22.78 -11.24
CA ARG A 9 -9.50 -23.10 -12.01
C ARG A 9 -9.85 -23.52 -13.44
N SER A 10 -10.86 -24.38 -13.61
CA SER A 10 -11.27 -24.92 -14.91
C SER A 10 -12.08 -23.95 -15.78
N ALA A 11 -12.55 -22.83 -15.24
CA ALA A 11 -13.28 -21.82 -16.00
C ALA A 11 -12.41 -21.28 -17.16
N LYS A 12 -12.89 -21.44 -18.40
CA LYS A 12 -12.19 -21.02 -19.61
C LYS A 12 -12.72 -19.67 -20.08
N PRO A 13 -11.89 -18.81 -20.70
CA PRO A 13 -12.39 -17.62 -21.38
C PRO A 13 -13.36 -17.99 -22.51
N GLU A 14 -14.33 -17.13 -22.74
CA GLU A 14 -15.28 -17.19 -23.86
C GLU A 14 -15.16 -15.90 -24.69
N GLU A 15 -15.87 -15.82 -25.82
CA GLU A 15 -15.87 -14.60 -26.67
C GLU A 15 -16.35 -13.35 -25.93
N LYS A 16 -17.24 -13.52 -24.95
CA LYS A 16 -17.77 -12.45 -24.09
C LYS A 16 -17.45 -12.73 -22.63
N GLU A 17 -17.34 -11.68 -21.84
CA GLU A 17 -17.17 -11.85 -20.40
C GLU A 17 -18.44 -12.46 -19.77
N TYR A 18 -18.23 -13.38 -18.82
CA TYR A 18 -19.31 -14.03 -18.09
C TYR A 18 -18.99 -14.13 -16.61
N SER A 19 -20.02 -14.33 -15.79
CA SER A 19 -19.90 -14.40 -14.33
C SER A 19 -20.32 -15.76 -13.80
N LEU A 20 -19.46 -16.35 -12.96
CA LEU A 20 -19.77 -17.54 -12.17
C LEU A 20 -20.15 -17.11 -10.75
N VAL A 21 -21.37 -17.37 -10.32
CA VAL A 21 -21.88 -16.92 -9.02
C VAL A 21 -21.41 -17.84 -7.90
N ASP A 22 -20.86 -17.27 -6.82
CA ASP A 22 -20.53 -18.01 -5.59
C ASP A 22 -21.63 -17.91 -4.53
N GLY A 23 -22.44 -16.85 -4.56
CA GLY A 23 -23.50 -16.59 -3.59
C GLY A 23 -23.23 -15.34 -2.76
N ASP A 24 -24.25 -14.88 -2.04
CA ASP A 24 -24.20 -13.66 -1.22
C ASP A 24 -23.66 -12.43 -1.99
N GLY A 25 -24.09 -12.28 -3.26
CA GLY A 25 -23.64 -11.17 -4.11
C GLY A 25 -22.21 -11.30 -4.66
N MET A 26 -21.46 -12.36 -4.34
CA MET A 26 -20.12 -12.60 -4.88
C MET A 26 -20.16 -13.45 -6.17
N SER A 27 -19.33 -13.09 -7.14
CA SER A 27 -19.11 -13.82 -8.38
C SER A 27 -17.66 -13.72 -8.86
N LEU A 28 -17.26 -14.67 -9.70
CA LEU A 28 -16.04 -14.62 -10.49
C LEU A 28 -16.37 -14.15 -11.90
N LEU A 29 -15.87 -12.98 -12.31
CA LEU A 29 -15.96 -12.49 -13.68
C LEU A 29 -14.78 -13.04 -14.48
N VAL A 30 -15.08 -13.83 -15.52
CA VAL A 30 -14.09 -14.37 -16.46
C VAL A 30 -14.10 -13.50 -17.71
N LYS A 31 -12.97 -12.90 -18.06
CA LYS A 31 -12.83 -12.08 -19.28
C LYS A 31 -12.38 -12.93 -20.48
N PRO A 32 -12.64 -12.48 -21.72
CA PRO A 32 -12.15 -13.14 -22.93
C PRO A 32 -10.61 -13.31 -22.96
N GLY A 33 -9.87 -12.38 -22.36
CA GLY A 33 -8.42 -12.47 -22.21
C GLY A 33 -7.93 -13.45 -21.12
N GLY A 34 -8.81 -14.27 -20.53
CA GLY A 34 -8.46 -15.27 -19.53
C GLY A 34 -8.30 -14.75 -18.08
N SER A 35 -8.27 -13.43 -17.88
CA SER A 35 -8.23 -12.83 -16.54
C SER A 35 -9.52 -13.10 -15.77
N LYS A 36 -9.39 -13.46 -14.49
CA LYS A 36 -10.50 -13.85 -13.60
C LYS A 36 -10.57 -12.91 -12.40
N TYR A 37 -11.67 -12.17 -12.26
CA TYR A 37 -11.83 -11.13 -11.24
C TYR A 37 -12.89 -11.51 -10.21
N TRP A 38 -12.56 -11.40 -8.93
CA TRP A 38 -13.55 -11.50 -7.86
C TRP A 38 -14.35 -10.21 -7.76
N ARG A 39 -15.67 -10.33 -7.91
CA ARG A 39 -16.62 -9.23 -7.87
C ARG A 39 -17.65 -9.45 -6.78
N PHE A 40 -18.01 -8.38 -6.08
CA PHE A 40 -19.03 -8.39 -5.05
C PHE A 40 -20.03 -7.28 -5.29
N ARG A 41 -21.29 -7.67 -5.46
CA ARG A 41 -22.42 -6.79 -5.67
C ARG A 41 -23.17 -6.60 -4.36
N PHE A 42 -23.38 -5.36 -3.96
CA PHE A 42 -24.09 -5.01 -2.74
C PHE A 42 -25.00 -3.80 -2.97
N ARG A 43 -25.90 -3.55 -2.01
CA ARG A 43 -26.71 -2.32 -1.99
C ARG A 43 -26.32 -1.48 -0.78
N PHE A 44 -26.20 -0.18 -1.00
CA PHE A 44 -25.94 0.81 0.04
C PHE A 44 -26.62 2.12 -0.36
N GLY A 45 -27.28 2.80 0.58
CA GLY A 45 -28.02 4.03 0.27
C GLY A 45 -29.06 3.88 -0.84
N GLY A 46 -29.73 2.71 -0.93
CA GLY A 46 -30.72 2.42 -1.97
C GLY A 46 -30.16 2.13 -3.38
N LYS A 47 -28.84 2.28 -3.59
CA LYS A 47 -28.19 2.06 -4.88
C LYS A 47 -27.40 0.76 -4.90
N GLN A 48 -27.31 0.14 -6.08
CA GLN A 48 -26.50 -1.05 -6.27
C GLN A 48 -25.06 -0.66 -6.62
N HIS A 49 -24.10 -1.30 -5.96
CA HIS A 49 -22.68 -1.07 -6.15
C HIS A 49 -21.94 -2.38 -6.46
N LEU A 50 -20.77 -2.24 -7.09
CA LEU A 50 -19.88 -3.33 -7.43
C LEU A 50 -18.49 -3.05 -6.86
N MET A 51 -17.97 -3.99 -6.09
CA MET A 51 -16.63 -3.95 -5.49
C MET A 51 -15.76 -5.06 -6.07
N ALA A 52 -14.47 -4.79 -6.24
CA ALA A 52 -13.49 -5.80 -6.64
C ALA A 52 -12.71 -6.32 -5.43
N PHE A 53 -12.58 -7.63 -5.31
CA PHE A 53 -11.81 -8.29 -4.24
C PHE A 53 -10.43 -8.77 -4.67
N GLY A 54 -10.16 -8.75 -5.97
CA GLY A 54 -8.85 -9.06 -6.55
C GLY A 54 -8.98 -9.91 -7.81
N VAL A 55 -7.84 -10.45 -8.22
CA VAL A 55 -7.69 -11.29 -9.41
C VAL A 55 -7.28 -12.69 -8.95
N TYR A 56 -7.82 -13.73 -9.56
CA TYR A 56 -7.34 -15.10 -9.36
C TYR A 56 -6.15 -15.36 -10.31
N PRO A 57 -5.06 -16.02 -9.88
CA PRO A 57 -4.92 -16.78 -8.63
C PRO A 57 -4.41 -15.99 -7.41
N ASP A 58 -4.00 -14.72 -7.56
CA ASP A 58 -3.44 -13.91 -6.46
C ASP A 58 -4.36 -13.80 -5.24
N VAL A 59 -5.67 -13.84 -5.49
CA VAL A 59 -6.71 -13.98 -4.46
C VAL A 59 -7.44 -15.29 -4.69
N SER A 60 -7.31 -16.21 -3.72
CA SER A 60 -8.01 -17.50 -3.71
C SER A 60 -9.53 -17.32 -3.52
N LEU A 61 -10.31 -18.36 -3.80
CA LEU A 61 -11.75 -18.37 -3.50
C LEU A 61 -12.00 -18.18 -2.00
N ALA A 62 -11.19 -18.81 -1.14
CA ALA A 62 -11.29 -18.68 0.30
C ALA A 62 -11.06 -17.23 0.76
N ASP A 63 -10.02 -16.57 0.22
CA ASP A 63 -9.73 -15.17 0.56
C ASP A 63 -10.78 -14.21 0.00
N ALA A 64 -11.32 -14.49 -1.19
CA ALA A 64 -12.45 -13.74 -1.73
C ALA A 64 -13.69 -13.84 -0.83
N ARG A 65 -13.99 -15.02 -0.27
CA ARG A 65 -15.07 -15.21 0.70
C ARG A 65 -14.82 -14.48 2.02
N LYS A 66 -13.59 -14.47 2.54
CA LYS A 66 -13.24 -13.67 3.73
C LYS A 66 -13.52 -12.18 3.51
N LYS A 67 -13.03 -11.62 2.39
CA LYS A 67 -13.28 -10.23 1.99
C LYS A 67 -14.77 -9.92 1.80
N ARG A 68 -15.55 -10.89 1.31
CA ARG A 68 -17.02 -10.78 1.22
C ARG A 68 -17.65 -10.62 2.60
N GLU A 69 -17.30 -11.48 3.56
CA GLU A 69 -17.86 -11.41 4.91
C GLU A 69 -17.50 -10.11 5.62
N GLU A 70 -16.26 -9.63 5.48
CA GLU A 70 -15.84 -8.32 5.98
C GLU A 70 -16.66 -7.18 5.37
N ALA A 71 -16.82 -7.16 4.04
CA ALA A 71 -17.62 -6.15 3.36
C ALA A 71 -19.10 -6.21 3.76
N ARG A 72 -19.67 -7.41 3.92
CA ARG A 72 -21.06 -7.57 4.38
C ARG A 72 -21.27 -7.03 5.79
N LYS A 73 -20.33 -7.29 6.72
CA LYS A 73 -20.39 -6.73 8.08
C LYS A 73 -20.41 -5.21 8.06
N LEU A 74 -19.60 -4.58 7.22
CA LEU A 74 -19.60 -3.12 7.04
C LEU A 74 -20.94 -2.61 6.51
N VAL A 75 -21.51 -3.24 5.49
CA VAL A 75 -22.83 -2.86 4.94
C VAL A 75 -23.92 -2.95 6.01
N VAL A 76 -23.93 -4.03 6.80
CA VAL A 76 -24.90 -4.22 7.90
C VAL A 76 -24.72 -3.16 8.99
N ALA A 77 -23.48 -2.74 9.26
CA ALA A 77 -23.17 -1.66 10.18
C ALA A 77 -23.47 -0.26 9.62
N GLY A 78 -24.01 -0.15 8.40
CA GLY A 78 -24.31 1.14 7.77
C GLY A 78 -23.08 1.88 7.23
N ILE A 79 -21.96 1.19 7.03
CA ILE A 79 -20.71 1.74 6.50
C ILE A 79 -20.53 1.30 5.04
N ASP A 80 -20.20 2.22 4.12
CA ASP A 80 -19.85 1.86 2.74
C ASP A 80 -18.49 1.13 2.73
N PRO A 81 -18.41 -0.16 2.33
CA PRO A 81 -17.15 -0.91 2.29
C PRO A 81 -16.10 -0.31 1.35
N ARG A 82 -16.52 0.43 0.32
CA ARG A 82 -15.62 1.07 -0.64
C ARG A 82 -14.92 2.26 -0.01
N GLU A 83 -15.65 3.05 0.76
CA GLU A 83 -15.09 4.20 1.48
C GLU A 83 -14.20 3.75 2.63
N HIS A 84 -14.61 2.73 3.39
CA HIS A 84 -13.78 2.13 4.42
C HIS A 84 -12.45 1.61 3.84
N LYS A 85 -12.48 0.90 2.70
CA LYS A 85 -11.26 0.44 2.03
C LYS A 85 -10.38 1.60 1.56
N ARG A 86 -10.98 2.70 1.08
CA ARG A 86 -10.24 3.90 0.69
C ARG A 86 -9.59 4.56 1.90
N ALA A 87 -10.34 4.74 2.99
CA ALA A 87 -9.84 5.34 4.23
C ALA A 87 -8.67 4.54 4.82
N VAL A 88 -8.77 3.22 4.92
CA VAL A 88 -7.66 2.35 5.38
C VAL A 88 -6.43 2.50 4.48
N LYS A 89 -6.62 2.56 3.15
CA LYS A 89 -5.50 2.75 2.23
C LYS A 89 -4.88 4.15 2.36
N GLU A 90 -5.70 5.18 2.53
CA GLU A 90 -5.24 6.54 2.76
C GLU A 90 -4.52 6.67 4.11
N GLU A 91 -4.97 5.95 5.14
CA GLU A 91 -4.32 5.90 6.45
C GLU A 91 -2.97 5.19 6.36
N GLN A 92 -2.88 4.05 5.68
CA GLN A 92 -1.59 3.39 5.38
C GLN A 92 -0.63 4.28 4.57
N VAL A 93 -1.15 5.10 3.66
CA VAL A 93 -0.33 6.05 2.88
C VAL A 93 0.08 7.25 3.75
N LYS A 94 -0.80 7.75 4.63
CA LYS A 94 -0.49 8.79 5.61
C LYS A 94 0.52 8.31 6.66
N GLU A 95 0.51 7.01 6.98
CA GLU A 95 1.47 6.36 7.87
C GLU A 95 2.86 6.16 7.27
N ILE A 96 3.08 6.45 5.98
CA ILE A 96 4.45 6.58 5.45
C ILE A 96 5.03 7.90 5.96
N ILE A 97 5.39 7.91 7.24
CA ILE A 97 6.21 8.94 7.86
C ILE A 97 7.63 8.68 7.34
N THR A 98 8.04 9.42 6.32
CA THR A 98 9.36 9.25 5.74
C THR A 98 10.43 9.80 6.68
N PHE A 99 11.63 9.21 6.62
CA PHE A 99 12.78 9.72 7.37
C PHE A 99 13.06 11.19 7.07
N GLU A 100 12.96 11.61 5.81
CA GLU A 100 13.14 13.02 5.43
C GLU A 100 12.15 13.94 6.15
N LYS A 101 10.87 13.56 6.22
CA LYS A 101 9.85 14.38 6.89
C LYS A 101 10.19 14.57 8.37
N VAL A 102 10.55 13.49 9.06
CA VAL A 102 10.92 13.55 10.49
C VAL A 102 12.21 14.34 10.69
N ALA A 103 13.21 14.15 9.84
CA ALA A 103 14.47 14.89 9.92
C ALA A 103 14.25 16.40 9.72
N ARG A 104 13.35 16.80 8.81
CA ARG A 104 12.98 18.21 8.62
C ARG A 104 12.23 18.79 9.82
N GLU A 105 11.31 18.05 10.42
CA GLU A 105 10.61 18.47 11.65
C GLU A 105 11.59 18.61 12.84
N TRP A 106 12.53 17.67 12.97
CA TRP A 106 13.60 17.73 13.97
C TRP A 106 14.49 18.97 13.81
N LEU A 107 14.88 19.32 12.57
CA LEU A 107 15.67 20.53 12.30
C LEU A 107 14.96 21.80 12.77
N VAL A 108 13.64 21.90 12.57
CA VAL A 108 12.84 23.07 13.00
C VAL A 108 12.69 23.14 14.51
N THR A 109 12.59 21.98 15.18
CA THR A 109 12.43 21.90 16.64
C THR A 109 13.72 22.31 17.38
N ASN A 110 14.87 22.23 16.72
CA ASN A 110 16.17 22.44 17.35
C ASN A 110 16.57 23.92 17.41
N GLN A 111 15.84 24.72 18.18
CA GLN A 111 16.02 26.18 18.31
C GLN A 111 17.33 26.64 18.98
N LYS A 112 18.18 25.71 19.43
CA LYS A 112 19.47 26.03 20.09
C LYS A 112 20.59 26.30 19.09
N TRP A 113 20.40 25.98 17.81
CA TRP A 113 21.43 26.13 16.79
C TRP A 113 21.37 27.52 16.16
N SER A 114 22.54 28.06 15.82
CA SER A 114 22.60 29.21 14.93
C SER A 114 22.06 28.81 13.56
N GLU A 115 21.51 29.80 12.83
CA GLU A 115 20.94 29.60 11.51
C GLU A 115 21.94 28.95 10.53
N ASP A 116 23.21 29.39 10.59
CA ASP A 116 24.30 28.82 9.79
C ASP A 116 24.56 27.34 10.11
N HIS A 117 24.51 26.96 11.39
CA HIS A 117 24.72 25.58 11.79
C HIS A 117 23.56 24.69 11.34
N ALA A 118 22.32 25.14 11.56
CA ALA A 118 21.13 24.43 11.10
C ALA A 118 21.12 24.25 9.57
N ASN A 119 21.49 25.29 8.81
CA ASN A 119 21.61 25.22 7.36
C ASN A 119 22.69 24.25 6.90
N ARG A 120 23.84 24.18 7.61
CA ARG A 120 24.90 23.23 7.30
C ARG A 120 24.47 21.78 7.51
N VAL A 121 23.77 21.50 8.61
CA VAL A 121 23.23 20.16 8.90
C VAL A 121 22.16 19.79 7.88
N LYS A 122 21.23 20.69 7.58
CA LYS A 122 20.19 20.50 6.56
C LYS A 122 20.80 20.14 5.21
N LYS A 123 21.78 20.92 4.75
CA LYS A 123 22.45 20.68 3.47
C LYS A 123 23.20 19.34 3.45
N SER A 124 23.82 18.96 4.56
CA SER A 124 24.47 17.65 4.70
C SER A 124 23.46 16.50 4.55
N LEU A 125 22.28 16.62 5.15
CA LEU A 125 21.19 15.64 5.03
C LEU A 125 20.65 15.57 3.60
N GLU A 126 20.41 16.71 2.96
CA GLU A 126 19.90 16.82 1.59
C GLU A 126 20.88 16.25 0.55
N ASP A 127 22.17 16.54 0.69
CA ASP A 127 23.18 16.12 -0.29
C ASP A 127 23.61 14.65 -0.11
N ASN A 128 23.57 14.13 1.12
CA ASN A 128 24.25 12.87 1.44
C ASN A 128 23.36 11.77 2.03
N ILE A 129 22.24 12.10 2.69
CA ILE A 129 21.41 11.09 3.37
C ILE A 129 20.08 10.86 2.65
N PHE A 130 19.33 11.94 2.38
CA PHE A 130 18.00 11.85 1.76
C PHE A 130 17.97 11.14 0.39
N PRO A 131 18.98 11.28 -0.49
CA PRO A 131 18.98 10.56 -1.76
C PRO A 131 18.97 9.04 -1.61
N ALA A 132 19.51 8.50 -0.51
CA ALA A 132 19.56 7.06 -0.27
C ALA A 132 18.35 6.55 0.53
N ILE A 133 18.02 7.22 1.62
CA ILE A 133 17.04 6.71 2.61
C ILE A 133 15.91 7.69 2.94
N GLY A 134 15.89 8.89 2.34
CA GLY A 134 14.96 9.95 2.70
C GLY A 134 13.49 9.60 2.48
N SER A 135 13.18 8.83 1.44
CA SER A 135 11.83 8.38 1.09
C SER A 135 11.37 7.13 1.84
N HIS A 136 12.25 6.49 2.62
CA HIS A 136 11.90 5.26 3.34
C HIS A 136 11.04 5.58 4.57
N ASN A 137 10.13 4.68 4.90
CA ASN A 137 9.35 4.76 6.13
C ASN A 137 10.28 4.67 7.33
N ILE A 138 10.22 5.66 8.23
CA ILE A 138 11.08 5.69 9.42
C ILE A 138 10.88 4.47 10.33
N ALA A 139 9.68 3.88 10.34
CA ALA A 139 9.37 2.69 11.13
C ALA A 139 10.06 1.42 10.62
N GLU A 140 10.47 1.40 9.35
CA GLU A 140 11.10 0.24 8.71
C GLU A 140 12.63 0.38 8.62
N LEU A 141 13.18 1.55 8.94
CA LEU A 141 14.63 1.80 8.88
C LEU A 141 15.36 1.09 10.02
N GLY A 142 16.25 0.16 9.64
CA GLY A 142 17.20 -0.46 10.56
C GLY A 142 18.56 0.22 10.54
N THR A 143 19.41 -0.11 11.52
CA THR A 143 20.79 0.40 11.60
C THR A 143 21.62 0.09 10.34
N ARG A 144 21.33 -1.02 9.65
CA ARG A 144 22.03 -1.40 8.42
C ARG A 144 21.73 -0.44 7.27
N ASP A 145 20.51 0.09 7.21
CA ASP A 145 20.08 1.01 6.17
C ASP A 145 20.76 2.38 6.31
N LEU A 146 21.08 2.77 7.56
CA LEU A 146 21.86 3.98 7.85
C LEU A 146 23.30 3.94 7.32
N LEU A 147 23.87 2.74 7.10
CA LEU A 147 25.21 2.60 6.54
C LEU A 147 25.26 2.84 5.02
N ILE A 148 24.11 2.75 4.34
CA ILE A 148 24.02 2.93 2.89
C ILE A 148 24.50 4.33 2.47
N PRO A 149 23.96 5.44 3.01
CA PRO A 149 24.42 6.79 2.67
C PRO A 149 25.90 7.02 3.05
N ILE A 150 26.34 6.53 4.21
CA ILE A 150 27.73 6.69 4.66
C ILE A 150 28.70 6.05 3.65
N LYS A 151 28.45 4.79 3.27
CA LYS A 151 29.28 4.08 2.28
C LYS A 151 29.25 4.72 0.90
N ALA A 152 28.14 5.34 0.51
CA ALA A 152 28.04 6.08 -0.75
C ALA A 152 28.96 7.32 -0.73
N VAL A 153 29.02 8.03 0.39
CA VAL A 153 29.92 9.18 0.58
C VAL A 153 31.39 8.74 0.66
N GLU A 154 31.70 7.66 1.35
CA GLU A 154 33.07 7.08 1.39
C GLU A 154 33.57 6.74 -0.01
N LYS A 155 32.72 6.06 -0.82
CA LYS A 155 33.05 5.74 -2.22
C LYS A 155 33.28 6.97 -3.10
N SER A 156 32.72 8.12 -2.75
CA SER A 156 32.97 9.39 -3.44
C SER A 156 34.29 10.07 -3.05
N GLY A 157 35.06 9.49 -2.12
CA GLY A 157 36.34 10.02 -1.63
C GLY A 157 36.21 11.09 -0.54
N ARG A 158 34.99 11.46 -0.14
CA ARG A 158 34.70 12.50 0.86
C ARG A 158 34.72 11.93 2.29
N LEU A 159 35.86 11.41 2.73
CA LEU A 159 36.01 10.68 4.01
C LEU A 159 35.69 11.52 5.25
N GLU A 160 36.07 12.80 5.27
CA GLU A 160 35.76 13.71 6.37
C GLU A 160 34.24 13.93 6.49
N VAL A 161 33.52 14.00 5.37
CA VAL A 161 32.06 14.11 5.34
C VAL A 161 31.43 12.83 5.85
N ALA A 162 31.91 11.66 5.40
CA ALA A 162 31.41 10.36 5.86
C ALA A 162 31.55 10.18 7.39
N SER A 163 32.64 10.65 8.00
CA SER A 163 32.86 10.57 9.45
C SER A 163 31.95 11.48 10.29
N ARG A 164 31.31 12.48 9.65
CA ARG A 164 30.45 13.49 10.29
C ARG A 164 28.95 13.21 10.12
N LEU A 165 28.59 12.22 9.29
CA LEU A 165 27.22 11.75 9.08
C LEU A 165 26.83 10.73 10.15
#